data_AF-A0A285VKP7-F1
#
_entry.id   AF-A0A285VKP7-F1
#
_cell.length_a   1.000
_cell.length_b   1.000
_cell.length_c   1.000
_cell.angle_alpha   90.00
_cell.angle_beta   90.00
_cell.angle_gamma   90.00
#
_symmetry.space_group_name_H-M   'P 1'
#
loop_
_entity.id
_entity.type
_entity.pdbx_description
1 polymer ?
#
loop_
_entity_poly.entity_id
_entity_poly.type
_entity_poly.pdbx_seq_one_letter_code
_entity_poly.pdbx_strand_id
1 'polypeptide(L)' 'MDQPGTPTRPDPPSTGDRSVDEALSTFARSLDGPPAEQVEAAVEAHRALQARLTTPVPTSASPADARPGPSRR' A
#
# COMPACT_ATOMS: atom_id res chain seq x y z
N MET A 1 36.69 20.67 -0.61
CA MET A 1 35.23 20.85 -0.49
C MET A 1 34.60 19.53 -0.89
N ASP A 2 34.36 18.67 0.09
CA ASP A 2 33.60 17.44 -0.09
C ASP A 2 32.16 17.82 -0.41
N GLN A 3 31.72 17.57 -1.64
CA GLN A 3 30.31 17.77 -1.98
C GLN A 3 29.48 16.79 -1.14
N PRO A 4 28.41 17.25 -0.46
CA PRO A 4 27.52 16.33 0.23
C PRO A 4 26.93 15.41 -0.84
N GLY A 5 27.24 14.12 -0.76
CA GLY A 5 26.66 13.12 -1.63
C GLY A 5 25.15 13.28 -1.59
N THR A 6 24.54 13.51 -2.76
CA THR A 6 23.09 13.52 -2.90
C THR A 6 22.56 12.25 -2.20
N PRO A 7 21.63 12.37 -1.23
CA PRO A 7 21.15 11.20 -0.51
C PRO A 7 20.61 10.21 -1.53
N THR A 8 21.25 9.04 -1.62
CA THR A 8 20.81 7.95 -2.48
C THR A 8 19.42 7.56 -2.00
N ARG A 9 18.39 7.92 -2.76
CA ARG A 9 17.01 7.67 -2.35
C ARG A 9 16.80 6.16 -2.39
N PRO A 10 16.43 5.52 -1.27
CA PRO A 10 16.24 4.08 -1.25
C PRO A 10 15.08 3.71 -2.18
N ASP A 11 15.25 2.58 -2.88
CA ASP A 11 14.20 2.00 -3.71
C ASP A 11 12.95 1.73 -2.85
N PRO A 12 11.73 1.98 -3.38
CA PRO A 12 10.51 1.72 -2.63
C PRO A 12 10.42 0.24 -2.23
N PRO A 13 9.96 -0.05 -1.00
CA PRO A 13 9.79 -1.44 -0.56
C PRO A 13 8.72 -2.13 -1.41
N SER A 14 8.96 -3.40 -1.77
CA SER A 14 7.92 -4.23 -2.39
C SER A 14 6.96 -4.72 -1.32
N THR A 15 5.69 -4.39 -1.51
CA THR A 15 4.62 -4.68 -0.56
C THR A 15 3.86 -5.96 -0.92
N GLY A 16 4.06 -6.48 -2.13
CA GLY A 16 3.37 -7.66 -2.66
C GLY A 16 1.95 -7.38 -3.17
N ASP A 17 1.54 -6.12 -3.18
CA ASP A 17 0.30 -5.65 -3.77
C ASP A 17 0.63 -4.74 -4.96
N ARG A 18 0.21 -5.13 -6.16
CA ARG A 18 0.56 -4.43 -7.41
C ARG A 18 0.12 -2.97 -7.37
N SER A 19 -1.08 -2.67 -6.87
CA SER A 19 -1.60 -1.31 -6.86
C SER A 19 -0.82 -0.41 -5.90
N VAL A 20 -0.41 -0.95 -4.74
CA VAL A 20 0.43 -0.23 -3.79
C VAL A 20 1.84 -0.03 -4.36
N ASP A 21 2.41 -1.07 -4.97
CA ASP A 21 3.76 -1.03 -5.54
C ASP A 21 3.85 -0.02 -6.71
N GLU A 22 2.82 0.04 -7.59
CA GLU A 22 2.75 1.04 -8.65
C GLU A 22 2.59 2.48 -8.12
N ALA A 23 1.79 2.67 -7.06
CA ALA A 23 1.63 3.97 -6.43
C ALA A 23 2.93 4.45 -5.76
N LEU A 24 3.66 3.55 -5.09
CA LEU A 24 4.97 3.85 -4.51
C LEU A 24 6.03 4.14 -5.57
N SER A 25 6.03 3.41 -6.68
CA SER A 25 6.91 3.69 -7.82
C SER A 25 6.63 5.06 -8.44
N THR A 26 5.35 5.44 -8.54
CA THR A 26 4.93 6.75 -9.06
C THR A 26 5.38 7.86 -8.12
N PHE A 27 5.17 7.69 -6.81
CA PHE A 27 5.68 8.61 -5.80
C PHE A 27 7.19 8.77 -5.89
N ALA A 28 7.95 7.68 -5.97
CA ALA A 28 9.41 7.72 -6.08
C ALA A 28 9.87 8.56 -7.28
N ARG A 29 9.18 8.46 -8.43
CA ARG A 29 9.46 9.23 -9.64
C ARG A 29 9.08 10.70 -9.50
N SER A 30 7.97 11.02 -8.84
CA SER A 30 7.51 12.41 -8.64
C SER A 30 8.40 13.21 -7.70
N LEU A 31 9.23 12.55 -6.91
CA LEU A 31 10.11 13.22 -5.94
C LEU A 31 11.28 14.01 -6.56
N ASP A 32 11.52 13.90 -7.87
CA ASP A 32 12.41 14.78 -8.63
C ASP A 32 11.65 15.95 -9.31
N GLY A 33 10.31 15.96 -9.18
CA GLY A 33 9.40 16.95 -9.74
C GLY A 33 9.01 18.08 -8.78
N PRO A 34 8.14 19.01 -9.21
CA PRO A 34 7.64 20.11 -8.39
C PRO A 34 6.85 19.61 -7.16
N PRO A 35 6.80 20.40 -6.07
CA PRO A 35 6.19 19.99 -4.80
C PRO A 35 4.70 19.63 -4.92
N ALA A 36 3.98 20.20 -5.87
CA ALA A 36 2.59 19.83 -6.13
C ALA A 36 2.46 18.35 -6.56
N GLU A 37 3.28 17.91 -7.52
CA GLU A 37 3.29 16.52 -8.00
C GLU A 37 3.74 15.53 -6.92
N GLN A 38 4.64 15.96 -6.03
CA GLN A 38 5.07 15.16 -4.88
C GLN A 38 3.91 14.92 -3.90
N VAL A 39 3.11 15.95 -3.62
CA VAL A 39 1.96 15.86 -2.71
C VAL A 39 0.87 14.98 -3.31
N GLU A 40 0.54 15.17 -4.60
CA GLU A 40 -0.47 14.34 -5.28
C GLU A 40 -0.07 12.85 -5.27
N ALA A 41 1.18 12.55 -5.61
CA ALA A 41 1.67 11.18 -5.59
C ALA A 41 1.76 10.59 -4.18
N ALA A 42 2.08 11.40 -3.16
CA ALA A 42 2.06 10.97 -1.77
C ALA A 42 0.65 10.61 -1.28
N VAL A 43 -0.36 11.41 -1.66
CA VAL A 43 -1.77 11.15 -1.32
C VAL A 43 -2.25 9.86 -1.99
N GLU A 44 -1.88 9.63 -3.25
CA GLU A 44 -2.27 8.42 -3.98
C GLU A 44 -1.64 7.17 -3.37
N ALA A 45 -0.33 7.20 -3.07
CA ALA A 45 0.35 6.11 -2.38
C ALA A 45 -0.24 5.83 -1.00
N HIS A 46 -0.57 6.89 -0.24
CA HIS A 46 -1.23 6.75 1.06
C HIS A 46 -2.61 6.10 0.91
N ARG A 47 -3.41 6.52 -0.06
CA ARG A 47 -4.75 5.96 -0.30
C ARG A 47 -4.67 4.48 -0.71
N ALA A 48 -3.74 4.11 -1.59
CA ALA A 48 -3.53 2.73 -2.00
C ALA A 48 -3.16 1.84 -0.79
N LEU A 49 -2.24 2.32 0.05
CA LEU A 49 -1.85 1.61 1.28
C LEU A 49 -3.03 1.47 2.26
N GLN A 50 -3.78 2.55 2.48
CA GLN A 50 -4.96 2.54 3.35
C GLN A 50 -6.05 1.60 2.85
N ALA A 51 -6.28 1.56 1.52
CA ALA A 51 -7.24 0.65 0.92
C ALA A 51 -6.85 -0.81 1.22
N ARG A 52 -5.59 -1.18 1.04
CA ARG A 52 -5.12 -2.53 1.38
C ARG A 52 -5.28 -2.86 2.87
N LEU A 53 -4.94 -1.92 3.75
CA LEU A 53 -5.00 -2.15 5.21
C LEU A 53 -6.43 -2.21 5.74
N THR A 54 -7.35 -1.46 5.13
CA THR A 54 -8.76 -1.37 5.54
C THR A 54 -9.62 -2.45 4.88
N THR A 55 -9.26 -2.93 3.69
CA THR A 55 -9.98 -4.06 3.08
C THR A 55 -9.61 -5.30 3.87
N PRO A 56 -10.53 -5.93 4.62
CA PRO A 56 -10.22 -7.22 5.20
C PRO A 56 -9.83 -8.15 4.07
N VAL A 57 -8.65 -8.79 4.15
CA VAL A 57 -8.44 -10.00 3.38
C VAL A 57 -9.67 -10.86 3.64
N PRO A 58 -10.41 -11.31 2.62
CA PRO A 58 -11.41 -12.32 2.87
C PRO A 58 -10.61 -13.50 3.39
N THR A 59 -10.56 -13.68 4.72
CA THR A 59 -10.42 -14.99 5.31
C THR A 59 -11.42 -15.80 4.51
N SER A 60 -10.94 -16.71 3.66
CA SER A 60 -11.79 -17.73 3.07
C SER A 60 -12.59 -18.27 4.23
N ALA A 61 -13.87 -17.92 4.29
CA ALA A 61 -14.74 -18.35 5.36
C ALA A 61 -14.66 -19.87 5.31
N SER A 62 -13.96 -20.46 6.28
CA SER A 62 -13.90 -21.91 6.40
C SER A 62 -15.35 -22.36 6.51
N PRO A 63 -15.79 -23.39 5.76
CA PRO A 63 -17.15 -23.94 5.87
C PRO A 63 -17.47 -24.50 7.28
N ALA A 64 -16.54 -24.38 8.24
CA ALA A 64 -16.72 -24.68 9.64
C ALA A 64 -17.59 -23.65 10.41
N ASP A 65 -17.80 -22.44 9.89
CA ASP A 65 -18.76 -21.47 10.47
C ASP A 65 -20.22 -21.77 10.09
N ALA A 66 -20.42 -22.67 9.12
CA ALA A 66 -21.72 -23.30 8.86
C ALA A 66 -21.93 -24.48 9.82
N ARG A 67 -21.77 -24.28 11.14
CA ARG A 67 -22.21 -25.27 12.11
C ARG A 67 -23.74 -25.21 12.19
N PRO A 68 -24.47 -26.30 11.87
CA PRO A 68 -25.91 -26.34 12.05
C PRO A 68 -26.21 -26.13 13.54
N GLY A 69 -27.00 -25.11 13.87
CA GLY A 69 -27.50 -24.95 15.24
C GLY A 69 -28.30 -26.20 15.66
N PRO A 70 -28.17 -26.71 16.89
CA PRO A 70 -28.94 -27.86 17.33
C PRO A 70 -30.43 -27.50 17.38
N SER A 71 -31.25 -28.30 16.71
CA SER A 71 -32.71 -28.23 16.72
C SER A 71 -33.23 -28.18 18.16
N ARG A 72 -33.77 -27.03 18.58
CA ARG A 72 -34.57 -26.97 19.81
C ARG A 72 -35.94 -27.54 19.53
N ARG A 73 -36.23 -28.60 20.27
CA ARG A 73 -37.45 -29.41 20.32
C ARG A 73 -38.63 -28.65 20.90
#